data_AF-A0A7V5NVS0-F1
#
_entry.id   AF-A0A7V5NVS0-F1
#
_cell.length_a   1.000
_cell.length_b   1.000
_cell.length_c   1.000
_cell.angle_alpha   90.00
_cell.angle_beta   90.00
_cell.angle_gamma   90.00
#
_symmetry.space_group_name_H-M   'P 1'
#
loop_
_entity.id
_entity.type
_entity.pdbx_description
1 polymer ?
#
loop_
_entity_poly.entity_id
_entity_poly.type
_entity_poly.pdbx_seq_one_letter_code
_entity_poly.pdbx_strand_id
1 'polypeptide(L)'
;MLIDIIKEKIWLSLKALKVKAPPKSKINVEYPKHKIHGDYASNISLNLAKKIRQKPMTLAKKLATHLSADPLFSKVTAEKPGFINFHIANKILYSTLQDINKLGPKYGTDYERGAGKRILVEFVSANPTGPLNVVNARAAAFGDSLANILIAQGYYVEREYYINDAGHQIDLLVESVENE
;
A
#
# COMPACT_ATOMS: atom_id res chain seq x y z
N MET A 1 -1.27 -7.85 -1.76
CA MET A 1 -2.35 -7.36 -0.88
C MET A 1 -3.69 -7.99 -1.29
N LEU A 2 -4.74 -7.89 -0.46
CA LEU A 2 -6.05 -8.50 -0.74
C LEU A 2 -6.66 -8.00 -2.08
N ILE A 3 -6.48 -6.72 -2.39
CA ILE A 3 -6.83 -6.13 -3.70
C ILE A 3 -6.19 -6.90 -4.87
N ASP A 4 -4.91 -7.27 -4.77
CA ASP A 4 -4.20 -7.98 -5.84
C ASP A 4 -4.76 -9.39 -6.03
N ILE A 5 -5.08 -10.06 -4.91
CA ILE A 5 -5.74 -11.38 -4.92
C ILE A 5 -7.10 -11.26 -5.61
N ILE A 6 -7.91 -10.25 -5.27
CA ILE A 6 -9.22 -10.03 -5.92
C ILE A 6 -9.03 -9.77 -7.43
N LYS A 7 -8.08 -8.92 -7.82
CA LYS A 7 -7.75 -8.67 -9.24
C LYS A 7 -7.39 -9.97 -9.97
N GLU A 8 -6.60 -10.83 -9.32
CA GLU A 8 -6.26 -12.15 -9.85
C GLU A 8 -7.48 -13.07 -10.00
N LYS A 9 -8.34 -13.15 -8.99
CA LYS A 9 -9.58 -13.95 -9.05
C LYS A 9 -10.52 -13.47 -10.15
N ILE A 10 -10.67 -12.15 -10.32
CA ILE A 10 -11.43 -11.55 -11.43
C ILE A 10 -10.81 -11.96 -12.77
N TRP A 11 -9.48 -11.82 -12.91
CA TRP A 11 -8.77 -12.14 -14.14
C TRP A 11 -8.92 -13.62 -14.53
N LEU A 12 -8.78 -14.54 -13.57
CA LEU A 12 -9.00 -15.97 -13.77
C LEU A 12 -10.46 -16.26 -14.15
N SER A 13 -11.43 -15.62 -13.49
CA SER A 13 -12.86 -15.78 -13.79
C SER A 13 -13.20 -15.30 -15.20
N LEU A 14 -12.61 -14.18 -15.66
CA LEU A 14 -12.78 -13.71 -17.03
C LEU A 14 -12.29 -14.76 -18.05
N LYS A 15 -11.14 -15.39 -17.80
CA LYS A 15 -10.60 -16.46 -18.65
C LYS A 15 -11.51 -17.69 -18.66
N ALA A 16 -11.97 -18.14 -17.49
CA ALA A 16 -12.88 -19.28 -17.37
C ALA A 16 -14.20 -19.04 -18.13
N LEU A 17 -14.71 -17.80 -18.10
CA LEU A 17 -15.91 -17.39 -18.83
C LEU A 17 -15.67 -17.11 -20.32
N LYS A 18 -14.47 -17.40 -20.85
CA LYS A 18 -14.06 -17.14 -22.24
C LYS A 18 -14.19 -15.67 -22.66
N VAL A 19 -14.01 -14.75 -21.70
CA VAL A 19 -13.97 -13.31 -21.94
C VAL A 19 -12.50 -12.88 -22.08
N LYS A 20 -12.18 -12.10 -23.12
CA LYS A 20 -10.83 -11.56 -23.31
C LYS A 20 -10.45 -10.64 -22.15
N ALA A 21 -9.65 -11.15 -21.22
CA ALA A 21 -9.23 -10.44 -20.03
C ALA A 21 -8.17 -9.37 -20.35
N PRO A 22 -8.25 -8.16 -19.75
CA PRO A 22 -7.17 -7.19 -19.83
C PRO A 22 -5.98 -7.64 -18.96
N PRO A 23 -4.81 -6.98 -19.06
CA PRO A 23 -3.74 -7.16 -18.09
C PRO A 23 -4.24 -6.95 -16.66
N LYS A 24 -3.75 -7.75 -15.69
CA LYS A 24 -4.16 -7.65 -14.27
C LYS A 24 -4.01 -6.23 -13.71
N SER A 25 -2.97 -5.51 -14.12
CA SER A 25 -2.70 -4.12 -13.72
C SER A 25 -3.79 -3.13 -14.14
N LYS A 26 -4.60 -3.44 -15.17
CA LYS A 26 -5.71 -2.60 -15.64
C LYS A 26 -7.06 -2.96 -15.01
N ILE A 27 -7.11 -3.97 -14.14
CA ILE A 27 -8.32 -4.29 -13.38
C ILE A 27 -8.37 -3.35 -12.16
N ASN A 28 -9.43 -2.54 -12.07
CA ASN A 28 -9.65 -1.68 -10.92
C ASN A 28 -10.42 -2.45 -9.84
N VAL A 29 -9.93 -2.36 -8.61
CA VAL A 29 -10.59 -2.85 -7.39
C VAL A 29 -10.36 -1.78 -6.33
N GLU A 30 -11.43 -1.29 -5.74
CA GLU A 30 -11.42 -0.13 -4.84
C GLU A 30 -12.32 -0.35 -3.63
N TYR A 31 -12.17 0.48 -2.61
CA TYR A 31 -13.08 0.52 -1.47
C TYR A 31 -14.36 1.27 -1.87
N PRO A 32 -15.56 0.67 -1.73
CA PRO A 32 -16.80 1.37 -2.02
C PRO A 32 -17.05 2.48 -0.98
N LYS A 33 -17.72 3.56 -1.42
CA LYS A 33 -18.06 4.69 -0.54
C LYS A 33 -18.96 4.31 0.63
N HIS A 34 -19.85 3.34 0.44
CA HIS A 34 -20.80 2.88 1.43
C HIS A 34 -20.60 1.39 1.71
N LYS A 35 -20.50 1.02 2.99
CA LYS A 35 -20.27 -0.37 3.44
C LYS A 35 -21.34 -1.37 2.98
N ILE A 36 -22.55 -0.90 2.64
CA ILE A 36 -23.61 -1.77 2.10
C ILE A 36 -23.21 -2.41 0.76
N HIS A 37 -22.29 -1.80 0.03
CA HIS A 37 -21.73 -2.31 -1.22
C HIS A 37 -20.51 -3.23 -1.01
N GLY A 38 -20.30 -3.71 0.22
CA GLY A 38 -19.23 -4.64 0.56
C GLY A 38 -17.92 -3.96 0.95
N ASP A 39 -16.87 -4.78 1.04
CA ASP A 39 -15.53 -4.37 1.42
C ASP A 39 -14.74 -3.85 0.22
N TYR A 40 -14.99 -4.42 -0.96
CA TYR A 40 -14.34 -4.04 -2.21
C TYR A 40 -15.35 -4.01 -3.35
N ALA A 41 -15.07 -3.19 -4.37
CA ALA A 41 -15.86 -3.11 -5.59
C ALA A 41 -14.98 -3.10 -6.84
N SER A 42 -15.51 -3.57 -7.97
CA SER A 42 -14.88 -3.49 -9.28
C SER A 42 -15.86 -3.02 -10.35
N ASN A 43 -15.38 -2.12 -11.22
CA ASN A 43 -16.10 -1.64 -12.39
C ASN A 43 -15.73 -2.40 -13.69
N ILE A 44 -15.03 -3.54 -13.58
CA ILE A 44 -14.47 -4.27 -14.74
C ILE A 44 -15.52 -4.58 -15.81
N SER A 45 -16.75 -4.88 -15.42
CA SER A 45 -17.83 -5.20 -16.36
C SER A 45 -18.24 -3.99 -17.20
N LEU A 46 -18.21 -2.78 -16.62
CA LEU A 46 -18.48 -1.53 -17.34
C LEU A 46 -17.40 -1.27 -18.39
N ASN A 47 -16.13 -1.47 -18.00
CA ASN A 47 -14.97 -1.24 -18.87
C ASN A 47 -14.91 -2.23 -20.04
N LEU A 48 -15.37 -3.47 -19.84
CA LEU A 48 -15.34 -4.52 -20.87
C LEU A 48 -16.60 -4.55 -21.74
N ALA A 49 -17.74 -4.06 -21.27
CA ALA A 49 -19.04 -4.13 -21.96
C ALA A 49 -18.99 -3.71 -23.43
N LYS A 50 -18.35 -2.57 -23.73
CA LYS A 50 -18.21 -2.08 -25.13
C LYS A 50 -17.42 -3.05 -26.01
N LYS A 51 -16.35 -3.67 -25.46
CA LYS A 51 -15.47 -4.58 -26.20
C LYS A 51 -16.14 -5.91 -26.52
N ILE A 52 -17.00 -6.39 -25.62
CA ILE A 52 -17.69 -7.68 -25.77
C ILE A 52 -19.09 -7.55 -26.37
N ARG A 53 -19.54 -6.34 -26.68
CA ARG A 53 -20.89 -6.03 -27.21
C ARG A 53 -22.02 -6.64 -26.37
N GLN A 54 -21.86 -6.65 -25.04
CA GLN A 54 -22.86 -7.13 -24.09
C GLN A 54 -23.19 -6.05 -23.06
N LYS A 55 -24.41 -6.09 -22.51
CA LYS A 55 -24.82 -5.20 -21.41
C LYS A 55 -23.88 -5.44 -20.21
N PRO A 56 -23.35 -4.39 -19.55
CA PRO A 56 -22.41 -4.55 -18.43
C PRO A 56 -22.97 -5.45 -17.32
N MET A 57 -24.27 -5.30 -17.03
CA MET A 57 -24.97 -6.10 -16.04
C MET A 57 -24.93 -7.62 -16.34
N THR A 58 -24.95 -8.01 -17.61
CA THR A 58 -24.86 -9.42 -17.99
C THR A 58 -23.51 -10.01 -17.63
N LEU A 59 -22.42 -9.28 -17.88
CA LEU A 59 -21.07 -9.71 -17.49
C LEU A 59 -20.90 -9.66 -15.97
N ALA A 60 -21.39 -8.61 -15.31
CA ALA A 60 -21.30 -8.47 -13.85
C ALA A 60 -21.98 -9.65 -13.14
N LYS A 61 -23.19 -10.04 -13.58
CA LYS A 61 -23.91 -11.21 -13.02
C LYS A 61 -23.13 -12.51 -13.23
N LYS A 62 -22.60 -12.76 -14.43
CA LYS A 62 -21.80 -13.97 -14.72
C LYS A 62 -20.56 -14.05 -13.83
N LEU A 63 -19.83 -12.93 -13.69
CA LEU A 63 -18.65 -12.86 -12.84
C LEU A 63 -19.02 -13.03 -11.36
N ALA A 64 -20.08 -12.37 -10.89
CA ALA A 64 -20.56 -12.52 -9.51
C ALA A 64 -20.92 -13.98 -9.20
N THR A 65 -21.67 -14.65 -10.08
CA THR A 65 -22.01 -16.07 -9.91
C THR A 65 -20.75 -16.95 -9.86
N HIS A 66 -19.80 -16.74 -10.77
CA HIS A 66 -18.56 -17.53 -10.80
C HIS A 66 -17.70 -17.29 -9.56
N LEU A 67 -17.56 -16.03 -9.13
CA LEU A 67 -16.72 -15.63 -7.99
C LEU A 67 -17.36 -15.99 -6.64
N SER A 68 -18.68 -16.09 -6.55
CA SER A 68 -19.37 -16.53 -5.32
C SER A 68 -19.01 -17.95 -4.87
N ALA A 69 -18.44 -18.78 -5.75
CA ALA A 69 -17.93 -20.09 -5.38
C ALA A 69 -16.55 -20.04 -4.70
N ASP A 70 -15.85 -18.91 -4.77
CA ASP A 70 -14.51 -18.77 -4.20
C ASP A 70 -14.59 -18.58 -2.67
N PRO A 71 -13.84 -19.36 -1.88
CA PRO A 71 -13.85 -19.28 -0.42
C PRO A 71 -13.40 -17.92 0.13
N LEU A 72 -12.74 -17.08 -0.68
CA LEU A 72 -12.35 -15.72 -0.30
C LEU A 72 -13.56 -14.83 0.06
N PHE A 73 -14.71 -15.06 -0.57
CA PHE A 73 -15.87 -14.20 -0.46
C PHE A 73 -16.99 -14.84 0.36
N SER A 74 -17.60 -14.06 1.25
CA SER A 74 -18.88 -14.42 1.88
C SER A 74 -20.05 -14.11 0.96
N LYS A 75 -19.91 -13.07 0.12
CA LYS A 75 -20.94 -12.63 -0.82
C LYS A 75 -20.33 -11.86 -1.97
N VAL A 76 -20.77 -12.15 -3.19
CA VAL A 76 -20.46 -11.35 -4.37
C VAL A 76 -21.77 -10.91 -5.04
N THR A 77 -21.97 -9.61 -5.22
CA THR A 77 -23.19 -9.06 -5.86
C THR A 77 -22.87 -8.28 -7.12
N ALA A 78 -23.79 -8.34 -8.09
CA ALA A 78 -23.76 -7.50 -9.27
C ALA A 78 -24.81 -6.39 -9.12
N GLU A 79 -24.38 -5.14 -9.17
CA GLU A 79 -25.24 -3.96 -8.94
C GLU A 79 -25.23 -3.00 -10.12
N LYS A 80 -26.32 -2.24 -10.29
CA LYS A 80 -26.45 -1.29 -11.40
C LYS A 80 -25.42 -0.16 -11.24
N PRO A 81 -24.78 0.31 -12.33
CA PRO A 81 -24.97 -0.08 -13.73
C PRO A 81 -24.15 -1.30 -14.21
N GLY A 82 -23.39 -1.96 -13.35
CA GLY A 82 -22.53 -3.11 -13.69
C GLY A 82 -21.33 -3.27 -12.75
N PHE A 83 -21.43 -2.76 -11.52
CA PHE A 83 -20.42 -2.96 -10.49
C PHE A 83 -20.51 -4.38 -9.95
N ILE A 84 -19.36 -4.91 -9.52
CA ILE A 84 -19.27 -6.15 -8.77
C ILE A 84 -18.76 -5.80 -7.39
N ASN A 85 -19.53 -6.15 -6.38
CA ASN A 85 -19.29 -5.84 -4.99
C ASN A 85 -18.90 -7.12 -4.26
N PHE A 86 -17.87 -7.06 -3.42
CA PHE A 86 -17.25 -8.19 -2.75
C PHE A 86 -17.32 -8.00 -1.24
N HIS A 87 -17.87 -9.00 -0.55
CA HIS A 87 -17.77 -9.11 0.90
C HIS A 87 -16.79 -10.25 1.18
N ILE A 88 -15.78 -9.98 2.00
CA ILE A 88 -14.76 -10.96 2.36
C ILE A 88 -15.33 -11.93 3.37
N ALA A 89 -14.93 -13.20 3.28
CA ALA A 89 -15.35 -14.20 4.23
C ALA A 89 -14.63 -14.00 5.58
N ASN A 90 -15.38 -14.02 6.69
CA ASN A 90 -14.82 -13.85 8.04
C ASN A 90 -13.69 -14.84 8.34
N LYS A 91 -13.73 -16.06 7.78
CA LYS A 91 -12.66 -17.04 7.92
C LYS A 91 -11.28 -16.53 7.46
N ILE A 92 -11.25 -15.64 6.45
CA ILE A 92 -10.02 -15.02 5.95
C ILE A 92 -9.49 -13.99 6.96
N LEU A 93 -10.41 -13.24 7.60
CA LEU A 93 -10.03 -12.32 8.68
C LEU A 93 -9.50 -13.10 9.89
N TYR A 94 -10.14 -14.20 10.26
CA TYR A 94 -9.70 -15.05 11.37
C TYR A 94 -8.36 -15.72 11.10
N SER A 95 -8.11 -16.22 9.90
CA SER A 95 -6.79 -16.76 9.54
C SER A 95 -5.72 -15.67 9.60
N THR A 96 -6.05 -14.44 9.18
CA THR A 96 -5.13 -13.30 9.29
C THR A 96 -4.77 -13.00 10.75
N LEU A 97 -5.73 -13.08 11.67
CA LEU A 97 -5.44 -12.91 13.11
C LEU A 97 -4.52 -14.02 13.64
N GLN A 98 -4.69 -15.26 13.18
CA GLN A 98 -3.78 -16.36 13.51
C GLN A 98 -2.38 -16.11 12.97
N ASP A 99 -2.26 -15.61 11.74
CA ASP A 99 -0.99 -15.25 11.12
C ASP A 99 -0.29 -14.11 11.89
N ILE A 100 -1.04 -13.08 12.29
CA ILE A 100 -0.54 -11.99 13.14
C ILE A 100 0.03 -12.55 14.44
N ASN A 101 -0.74 -13.40 15.14
CA ASN A 101 -0.30 -13.99 16.40
C ASN A 101 0.94 -14.89 16.23
N LYS A 102 0.98 -15.67 15.15
CA LYS A 102 2.10 -16.57 14.83
C LYS A 102 3.37 -15.82 14.46
N LEU A 103 3.26 -14.74 13.68
CA LEU A 103 4.39 -13.93 13.23
C LEU A 103 4.86 -12.94 14.30
N GLY A 104 3.96 -12.52 15.20
CA GLY A 104 4.27 -11.61 16.30
C GLY A 104 4.91 -10.30 15.80
N PRO A 105 6.04 -9.86 16.38
CA PRO A 105 6.75 -8.64 15.95
C PRO A 105 7.21 -8.64 14.48
N LYS A 106 7.24 -9.80 13.82
CA LYS A 106 7.61 -9.90 12.41
C LYS A 106 6.43 -9.67 11.47
N TYR A 107 5.20 -9.60 11.97
CA TYR A 107 4.06 -9.32 11.11
C TYR A 107 4.20 -7.93 10.45
N GLY A 108 3.98 -7.85 9.13
CA GLY A 108 4.17 -6.63 8.35
C GLY A 108 5.62 -6.37 7.92
N THR A 109 6.57 -7.23 8.30
CA THR A 109 7.94 -7.21 7.76
C THR A 109 8.06 -8.04 6.49
N ASP A 110 8.95 -7.63 5.59
CA ASP A 110 9.28 -8.36 4.36
C ASP A 110 10.78 -8.22 4.09
N TYR A 111 11.57 -9.19 4.56
CA TYR A 111 13.02 -9.11 4.47
C TYR A 111 13.59 -9.43 3.07
N GLU A 112 12.78 -9.99 2.17
CA GLU A 112 13.23 -10.34 0.82
C GLU A 112 13.14 -9.15 -0.14
N ARG A 113 12.16 -8.27 0.07
CA ARG A 113 11.89 -7.12 -0.81
C ARG A 113 13.11 -6.20 -1.01
N GLY A 114 13.82 -5.92 0.07
CA GLY A 114 15.01 -5.07 0.10
C GLY A 114 16.35 -5.81 0.10
N ALA A 115 16.33 -7.16 0.05
CA ALA A 115 17.52 -7.96 0.23
C ALA A 115 18.68 -7.54 -0.69
N GLY A 116 19.85 -7.32 -0.10
CA GLY A 116 21.07 -6.91 -0.81
C GLY A 116 21.13 -5.44 -1.23
N LYS A 117 20.12 -4.62 -0.91
CA LYS A 117 20.10 -3.18 -1.22
C LYS A 117 20.47 -2.35 0.00
N ARG A 118 21.34 -1.35 -0.22
CA ARG A 118 21.74 -0.36 0.78
C ARG A 118 21.06 0.97 0.48
N ILE A 119 20.57 1.65 1.52
CA ILE A 119 19.95 2.98 1.44
C ILE A 119 20.56 3.85 2.52
N LEU A 120 21.00 5.05 2.13
CA LEU A 120 21.34 6.13 3.04
C LEU A 120 20.12 7.04 3.23
N VAL A 121 19.73 7.27 4.48
CA VAL A 121 18.66 8.20 4.83
C VAL A 121 19.27 9.34 5.63
N GLU A 122 19.50 10.46 4.96
CA GLU A 122 19.95 11.71 5.59
C GLU A 122 18.73 12.52 6.06
N PHE A 123 18.76 13.01 7.30
CA PHE A 123 17.69 13.84 7.84
C PHE A 123 18.15 14.74 9.00
N VAL A 124 17.36 15.78 9.27
CA VAL A 124 17.66 16.90 10.18
C VAL A 124 18.75 17.84 9.65
N SER A 125 20.00 17.36 9.56
CA SER A 125 21.17 18.08 9.03
C SER A 125 21.19 19.59 9.37
N ALA A 126 20.88 19.93 10.63
CA ALA A 126 20.81 21.31 11.06
C ALA A 126 22.23 21.84 11.31
N ASN A 127 22.49 23.08 10.87
CA ASN A 127 23.74 23.76 11.13
C ASN A 127 23.98 23.84 12.65
N PRO A 128 25.23 23.62 13.12
CA PRO A 128 25.55 23.57 14.54
C PRO A 128 25.70 24.98 15.14
N THR A 129 24.87 25.94 14.72
CA THR A 129 24.98 27.36 15.07
C THR A 129 23.90 27.81 16.06
N GLY A 130 23.09 26.88 16.54
CA GLY A 130 22.06 27.13 17.54
C GLY A 130 21.32 25.87 17.99
N PRO A 131 20.43 25.99 18.99
CA PRO A 131 19.68 24.86 19.52
C PRO A 131 18.69 24.30 18.49
N LEU A 132 18.42 23.00 18.58
CA LEU A 132 17.39 22.37 17.76
C LEU A 132 15.99 22.85 18.14
N ASN A 133 15.12 23.01 17.15
CA ASN A 133 13.74 23.44 17.35
C ASN A 133 12.72 22.39 16.87
N VAL A 134 11.43 22.72 16.98
CA VAL A 134 10.32 21.83 16.62
C VAL A 134 10.34 21.37 15.14
N VAL A 135 10.90 22.18 14.24
CA VAL A 135 11.05 21.80 12.82
C VAL A 135 12.06 20.67 12.68
N ASN A 136 13.19 20.75 13.40
CA ASN A 136 14.21 19.71 13.45
C ASN A 136 13.65 18.42 14.07
N ALA A 137 12.88 18.53 15.15
CA ALA A 137 12.23 17.38 15.78
C ALA A 137 11.25 16.67 14.83
N ARG A 138 10.48 17.43 14.04
CA ARG A 138 9.58 16.86 13.02
C ARG A 138 10.38 16.14 11.92
N ALA A 139 11.48 16.74 11.45
CA ALA A 139 12.36 16.12 10.46
C ALA A 139 12.98 14.82 11.01
N ALA A 140 13.39 14.82 12.29
CA ALA A 140 13.91 13.66 13.00
C ALA A 140 12.88 12.52 13.04
N ALA A 141 11.66 12.82 13.48
CA ALA A 141 10.58 11.84 13.57
C ALA A 141 10.24 11.23 12.20
N PHE A 142 10.22 12.06 11.15
CA PHE A 142 9.92 11.58 9.80
C PHE A 142 11.05 10.69 9.24
N GLY A 143 12.30 11.17 9.30
CA GLY A 143 13.45 10.46 8.77
C GLY A 143 13.69 9.13 9.47
N ASP A 144 13.60 9.11 10.80
CA ASP A 144 13.75 7.86 11.56
C ASP A 144 12.60 6.87 11.29
N SER A 145 11.36 7.36 11.20
CA SER A 145 10.22 6.50 10.84
C SER A 145 10.37 5.87 9.46
N LEU A 146 10.85 6.64 8.47
CA LEU A 146 11.13 6.13 7.13
C LEU A 146 12.23 5.07 7.16
N ALA A 147 13.32 5.33 7.87
CA ALA A 147 14.41 4.37 8.03
C ALA A 147 13.94 3.07 8.70
N ASN A 148 13.10 3.17 9.74
CA ASN A 148 12.51 1.99 10.40
C ASN A 148 11.61 1.18 9.45
N ILE A 149 10.79 1.85 8.62
CA ILE A 149 9.97 1.18 7.60
C ILE A 149 10.87 0.47 6.57
N LEU A 150 11.92 1.11 6.08
CA LEU A 150 12.84 0.51 5.12
C LEU A 150 13.56 -0.72 5.71
N ILE A 151 14.02 -0.66 6.96
CA ILE A 151 14.59 -1.81 7.68
C ILE A 151 13.58 -2.95 7.80
N ALA A 152 12.32 -2.64 8.16
CA ALA A 152 11.25 -3.62 8.22
C ALA A 152 10.92 -4.26 6.85
N GLN A 153 11.30 -3.61 5.75
CA GLN A 153 11.19 -4.13 4.38
C GLN A 153 12.50 -4.73 3.85
N GLY A 154 13.45 -5.07 4.73
CA GLY A 154 14.65 -5.84 4.39
C GLY A 154 15.81 -5.06 3.81
N TYR A 155 15.75 -3.73 3.78
CA TYR A 155 16.86 -2.90 3.31
C TYR A 155 17.93 -2.76 4.39
N TYR A 156 19.19 -2.69 3.98
CA TYR A 156 20.26 -2.19 4.85
C TYR A 156 20.20 -0.66 4.84
N VAL A 157 19.92 -0.06 5.99
CA VAL A 157 19.72 1.39 6.10
C VAL A 157 20.77 2.03 6.99
N GLU A 158 21.51 2.96 6.42
CA GLU A 158 22.37 3.89 7.15
C GLU A 158 21.60 5.19 7.36
N ARG A 159 21.63 5.70 8.59
CA ARG A 159 21.05 7.00 8.94
C ARG A 159 22.18 8.00 9.04
N GLU A 160 22.01 9.16 8.44
CA GLU A 160 23.02 10.21 8.46
C GLU A 160 22.44 11.53 8.96
N TYR A 161 23.23 12.22 9.77
CA TYR A 161 23.04 13.60 10.15
C TYR A 161 24.26 14.35 9.61
N TYR A 162 24.06 15.15 8.56
CA TYR A 162 25.15 15.95 8.01
C TYR A 162 25.37 17.18 8.90
N ILE A 163 26.60 17.36 9.38
CA ILE A 163 27.02 18.54 10.13
C ILE A 163 27.78 19.43 9.16
N ASN A 164 27.24 20.62 8.90
CA ASN A 164 27.97 21.65 8.18
C ASN A 164 28.73 22.53 9.17
N ASP A 165 29.99 22.21 9.41
CA ASP A 165 30.91 22.91 10.30
C ASP A 165 31.78 23.96 9.58
N ALA A 166 31.43 24.30 8.34
CA ALA A 166 32.15 25.28 7.54
C ALA A 166 31.27 26.46 7.10
N GLY A 167 31.90 27.64 7.02
CA GLY A 167 31.35 28.85 6.42
C GLY A 167 30.93 29.92 7.43
N HIS A 168 30.43 31.04 6.91
CA HIS A 168 30.26 32.28 7.66
C HIS A 168 29.42 32.16 8.94
N GLN A 169 28.43 31.26 9.00
CA GLN A 169 27.64 31.08 10.23
C GLN A 169 28.45 30.49 11.39
N ILE A 170 29.47 29.68 11.09
CA ILE A 170 30.40 29.13 12.09
C ILE A 170 31.39 30.21 12.51
N ASP A 171 31.91 30.98 11.56
CA ASP A 171 32.81 32.11 11.86
C ASP A 171 32.12 33.11 12.81
N LEU A 172 30.87 33.50 12.51
CA LEU A 172 30.07 34.37 13.37
C LEU A 172 29.80 33.78 14.76
N LEU A 173 29.60 32.45 14.85
CA LEU A 173 29.43 31.78 16.13
C LEU A 173 30.72 31.88 16.95
N VAL A 174 31.87 31.60 16.36
CA VAL A 174 33.19 31.70 17.01
C VAL A 174 33.43 33.12 17.52
N GLU A 175 33.25 34.13 16.67
CA GLU A 175 33.39 35.54 17.05
C GLU A 175 32.48 35.92 18.23
N SER A 176 31.26 35.36 18.32
CA SER A 176 30.32 35.66 19.40
C SER A 176 30.75 35.08 20.76
N VAL A 177 31.52 33.99 20.77
CA VAL A 177 31.99 33.33 22.00
C VAL A 177 33.36 33.86 22.43
N GLU A 178 34.22 34.24 21.49
CA GLU A 178 35.56 34.78 21.78
C GLU A 178 35.54 36.23 22.29
N ASN A 179 34.48 36.99 22.01
CA ASN A 179 34.33 38.39 22.43
C ASN A 179 33.52 38.58 23.73
N GLU A 180 33.17 37.50 24.44
CA GLU A 180 32.66 37.51 25.84
C GLU A 180 33.82 37.37 26.85
#